data_AF-A0A0K9FAP5-F1
#
_entry.id   AF-A0A0K9FAP5-F1
#
_cell.length_a   1.000
_cell.length_b   1.000
_cell.length_c   1.000
_cell.angle_alpha   90.00
_cell.angle_beta   90.00
_cell.angle_gamma   90.00
#
_symmetry.space_group_name_H-M   'P 1'
#
loop_
_entity.id
_entity.type
_entity.pdbx_description
1 polymer ?
#
loop_
_entity_poly.entity_id
_entity_poly.type
_entity_poly.pdbx_seq_one_letter_code
_entity_poly.pdbx_strand_id
1 'polypeptide(L)'
;MLETQEATFTYDDEGNLVQKVEKTGVTWKYEYNGNGMMSKVIKPDKAEVTFKYDSLGRRVEKSSDERTMRFVWDGNTILHEYFSKDNFINLKT
;
A
#
# COMPACT_ATOMS: atom_id res chain seq x y z
N MET A 1 10.62 4.62 17.18
CA MET A 1 10.88 5.81 16.34
C MET A 1 12.36 5.87 16.02
N LEU A 2 12.71 6.11 14.76
CA LEU A 2 14.09 6.27 14.27
C LEU A 2 14.21 7.63 13.58
N GLU A 3 15.31 8.35 13.79
CA GLU A 3 15.57 9.64 13.15
C GLU A 3 16.91 9.62 12.42
N THR A 4 16.93 10.24 11.24
CA THR A 4 18.13 10.52 10.45
C THR A 4 18.24 12.03 10.21
N GLN A 5 19.33 12.46 9.59
CA GLN A 5 19.49 13.86 9.17
C GLN A 5 18.37 14.31 8.21
N GLU A 6 17.78 13.37 7.46
CA GLU A 6 16.82 13.65 6.37
C GLU A 6 15.36 13.36 6.73
N ALA A 7 15.09 12.47 7.69
CA ALA A 7 13.73 12.02 7.98
C ALA A 7 13.54 11.41 9.38
N THR A 8 12.29 11.39 9.84
CA THR A 8 11.82 10.63 11.01
C THR A 8 10.93 9.48 10.56
N PHE A 9 11.08 8.32 11.22
CA PHE A 9 10.39 7.08 10.93
C PHE A 9 9.70 6.56 12.20
N THR A 10 8.40 6.30 12.10
CA THR A 10 7.58 5.77 13.20
C THR A 10 7.12 4.37 12.86
N TYR A 11 7.17 3.47 13.84
CA TYR A 11 6.85 2.06 13.70
C TYR A 11 5.75 1.68 14.70
N ASP A 12 4.94 0.68 14.36
CA ASP A 12 4.01 0.03 15.31
C ASP A 12 4.76 -0.95 16.24
N ASP A 13 4.02 -1.62 17.13
CA ASP A 13 4.56 -2.54 18.12
C ASP A 13 5.11 -3.83 17.49
N GLU A 14 4.62 -4.19 16.29
CA GLU A 14 5.10 -5.29 15.46
C GLU A 14 6.34 -4.93 14.64
N GLY A 15 6.77 -3.65 14.66
CA GLY A 15 7.96 -3.16 13.96
C GLY A 15 7.73 -2.80 12.50
N ASN A 16 6.47 -2.67 12.05
CA ASN A 16 6.14 -2.19 10.71
C ASN A 16 6.22 -0.66 10.67
N LEU A 17 6.78 -0.10 9.59
CA LEU A 17 6.86 1.34 9.40
C LEU A 17 5.47 1.93 9.14
N VAL A 18 4.93 2.75 10.03
CA VAL A 18 3.59 3.38 9.90
C VAL A 18 3.64 4.83 9.44
N GLN A 19 4.77 5.52 9.59
CA GLN A 19 4.94 6.90 9.12
C GLN A 19 6.39 7.23 8.77
N LYS A 20 6.58 7.96 7.67
CA LYS A 20 7.84 8.64 7.32
C LYS A 20 7.56 10.13 7.18
N VAL A 21 8.31 10.96 7.87
CA VAL A 21 8.27 12.43 7.76
C VAL A 21 9.66 12.92 7.35
N GLU A 22 9.78 13.48 6.16
CA GLU A 22 11.03 14.12 5.70
C GLU A 22 11.21 15.48 6.38
N LYS A 23 12.44 15.97 6.51
CA LYS A 23 12.71 17.30 7.11
C LYS A 23 12.04 18.46 6.35
N THR A 24 11.73 18.24 5.07
CA THR A 24 10.94 19.16 4.23
C THR A 24 9.46 19.22 4.63
N GLY A 25 8.99 18.35 5.54
CA GLY A 25 7.60 18.20 5.95
C GLY A 25 6.81 17.19 5.13
N VAL A 26 7.40 16.61 4.06
CA VAL A 26 6.76 15.59 3.23
C VAL A 26 6.47 14.35 4.07
N THR A 27 5.20 13.97 4.15
CA THR A 27 4.72 12.90 5.03
C THR A 27 4.11 11.76 4.23
N TRP A 28 4.55 10.54 4.54
CA TRP A 28 3.96 9.29 4.07
C TRP A 28 3.39 8.52 5.25
N LYS A 29 2.25 7.86 5.05
CA LYS A 29 1.68 6.93 6.03
C LYS A 29 1.46 5.56 5.41
N TYR A 30 1.50 4.54 6.24
CA TYR A 30 1.41 3.15 5.84
C TYR A 30 0.48 2.41 6.78
N GLU A 31 -0.34 1.53 6.21
CA GLU A 31 -1.23 0.65 6.98
C GLU A 31 -0.93 -0.81 6.59
N TYR A 32 -1.16 -1.71 7.53
CA TYR A 32 -0.88 -3.14 7.39
C TYR A 32 -2.11 -3.96 7.77
N ASN A 33 -2.27 -5.11 7.13
CA ASN A 33 -3.22 -6.13 7.55
C ASN A 33 -2.70 -6.80 8.84
N GLY A 34 -3.59 -7.49 9.57
CA GLY A 34 -3.23 -8.20 10.82
C GLY A 34 -2.18 -9.31 10.66
N ASN A 35 -1.82 -9.68 9.42
CA ASN A 35 -0.73 -10.62 9.11
C ASN A 35 0.60 -9.91 8.73
N GLY A 36 0.70 -8.60 8.94
CA GLY A 36 1.90 -7.81 8.64
C GLY A 36 2.08 -7.42 7.17
N MET A 37 1.15 -7.76 6.28
CA MET A 37 1.24 -7.35 4.88
C MET A 37 0.71 -5.93 4.69
N MET A 38 1.48 -5.05 4.06
CA MET A 38 1.09 -3.66 3.80
C MET A 38 -0.20 -3.57 2.99
N SER A 39 -1.25 -3.00 3.58
CA SER A 39 -2.57 -2.86 2.96
C SER A 39 -2.75 -1.53 2.24
N LYS A 40 -2.09 -0.46 2.71
CA LYS A 40 -2.24 0.90 2.16
C LYS A 40 -0.99 1.75 2.31
N VAL A 41 -0.78 2.64 1.34
CA VAL A 41 0.11 3.81 1.41
C VAL A 41 -0.73 5.06 1.21
N ILE A 42 -0.58 6.05 2.10
CA ILE A 42 -1.13 7.39 1.93
C ILE A 42 0.03 8.31 1.56
N LYS A 43 -0.02 8.85 0.35
CA LYS A 43 0.98 9.76 -0.21
C LYS A 43 0.90 11.16 0.41
N PRO A 44 1.93 12.02 0.21
CA PRO A 44 1.90 13.41 0.69
C PRO A 44 0.74 14.25 0.15
N ASP A 45 0.32 13.96 -1.08
CA ASP A 45 -0.84 14.58 -1.75
C ASP A 45 -2.19 14.01 -1.27
N LYS A 46 -2.18 13.15 -0.23
CA LYS A 46 -3.31 12.41 0.34
C LYS A 46 -3.91 11.34 -0.57
N ALA A 47 -3.39 11.13 -1.78
CA ALA A 47 -3.87 10.04 -2.62
C ALA A 47 -3.43 8.69 -2.03
N GLU A 48 -4.34 7.72 -2.08
CA GLU A 48 -4.16 6.41 -1.48
C GLU A 48 -3.76 5.38 -2.54
N VAL A 49 -2.92 4.44 -2.13
CA VAL A 49 -2.61 3.22 -2.90
C VAL A 49 -2.86 2.03 -2.00
N THR A 50 -3.74 1.12 -2.41
CA THR A 50 -4.09 -0.08 -1.64
C THR A 50 -3.54 -1.35 -2.31
N PHE A 51 -3.37 -2.39 -1.50
CA PHE A 51 -2.84 -3.68 -1.94
C PHE A 51 -3.68 -4.83 -1.41
N LYS A 52 -3.91 -5.84 -2.25
CA LYS A 52 -4.52 -7.12 -1.86
C LYS A 52 -3.60 -8.27 -2.18
N TYR A 53 -3.74 -9.33 -1.40
CA TYR A 53 -2.87 -10.51 -1.43
C TYR A 53 -3.72 -11.77 -1.47
N ASP A 54 -3.20 -12.83 -2.09
CA ASP A 54 -3.74 -14.17 -1.95
C ASP A 54 -3.25 -14.85 -0.66
N SER A 55 -3.71 -16.08 -0.41
CA SER A 55 -3.35 -16.86 0.78
C SER A 55 -1.87 -17.25 0.87
N LEU A 56 -1.13 -17.16 -0.24
CA LEU A 56 0.32 -17.39 -0.27
C LEU A 56 1.10 -16.09 -0.04
N GLY A 57 0.42 -14.96 0.20
CA GLY A 57 1.03 -13.65 0.41
C GLY A 57 1.52 -13.00 -0.88
N ARG A 58 1.09 -13.49 -2.06
CA ARG A 58 1.42 -12.87 -3.34
C ARG A 58 0.43 -11.75 -3.60
N ARG A 59 0.92 -10.60 -4.06
CA ARG A 59 0.05 -9.46 -4.40
C ARG A 59 -0.81 -9.81 -5.60
N VAL A 60 -2.13 -9.62 -5.49
CA VAL A 60 -3.10 -9.85 -6.57
C VAL A 60 -3.77 -8.57 -7.05
N GLU A 61 -3.68 -7.48 -6.28
CA GLU A 61 -4.22 -6.17 -6.65
C GLU A 61 -3.34 -5.04 -6.11
N LYS A 62 -3.16 -4.00 -6.93
CA LYS A 62 -2.68 -2.67 -6.54
C LYS A 62 -3.67 -1.64 -7.09
N SER A 63 -4.27 -0.84 -6.23
CA SER A 63 -5.28 0.14 -6.65
C SER A 63 -4.91 1.54 -6.18
N SER A 64 -5.03 2.52 -7.07
CA SER A 64 -5.12 3.95 -6.77
C SER A 64 -6.42 4.52 -7.31
N ASP A 65 -6.71 5.79 -7.04
CA ASP A 65 -7.89 6.50 -7.56
C ASP A 65 -7.96 6.52 -9.10
N GLU A 66 -6.81 6.45 -9.77
CA GLU A 66 -6.72 6.51 -11.23
C GLU A 66 -6.76 5.14 -11.89
N ARG A 67 -6.26 4.10 -11.21
CA ARG A 67 -5.94 2.83 -11.85
C ARG A 67 -5.89 1.67 -10.88
N THR A 68 -6.54 0.58 -11.26
CA THR A 68 -6.38 -0.73 -10.61
C THR A 68 -5.56 -1.64 -11.51
N MET A 69 -4.51 -2.25 -10.95
CA MET A 69 -3.69 -3.28 -11.58
C MET A 69 -3.92 -4.60 -10.85
N ARG A 70 -4.19 -5.67 -11.60
CA ARG A 70 -4.40 -7.03 -11.09
C ARG A 70 -3.29 -7.95 -11.60
N PHE A 71 -2.91 -8.93 -10.77
CA PHE A 71 -1.85 -9.89 -11.06
C PHE A 71 -2.40 -11.31 -11.00
N VAL A 72 -2.06 -12.10 -12.02
CA VAL A 72 -2.37 -13.53 -12.12
C VAL A 72 -1.07 -14.30 -12.04
N TRP A 73 -1.04 -15.32 -11.19
CA TRP A 73 0.17 -16.09 -10.88
C TRP A 73 0.04 -17.52 -11.38
N ASP A 74 1.15 -18.06 -11.89
CA ASP A 74 1.39 -19.48 -12.14
C ASP A 74 2.58 -19.93 -11.28
N GLY A 75 2.32 -20.73 -10.24
CA GLY A 75 3.31 -20.99 -9.20
C GLY A 75 3.87 -19.68 -8.60
N ASN A 76 5.20 -19.52 -8.57
CA ASN A 76 5.83 -18.30 -8.07
C ASN A 76 6.15 -17.27 -9.17
N THR A 77 5.57 -17.45 -10.36
CA THR A 77 5.78 -16.58 -11.52
C THR A 77 4.51 -15.79 -11.84
N ILE A 78 4.64 -14.50 -12.15
CA ILE A 78 3.53 -13.72 -12.69
C ILE A 78 3.25 -14.21 -14.10
N LEU A 79 2.06 -14.76 -14.33
CA LEU A 79 1.58 -15.18 -15.64
C LEU A 79 1.00 -14.00 -16.43
N HIS A 80 0.26 -13.12 -15.75
CA HIS A 80 -0.38 -11.98 -16.39
C HIS A 80 -0.55 -10.80 -15.45
N GLU A 81 -0.44 -9.59 -15.98
CA GLU A 81 -0.81 -8.35 -15.31
C GLU A 81 -1.73 -7.53 -16.22
N TYR A 82 -2.78 -6.96 -15.64
CA TYR A 82 -3.75 -6.19 -16.42
C TYR A 82 -4.40 -5.08 -15.60
N PHE A 83 -4.89 -4.07 -16.30
CA PHE A 83 -5.64 -2.99 -15.69
C PHE A 83 -7.12 -3.34 -15.61
N SER A 84 -7.69 -3.30 -14.41
CA SER A 84 -9.13 -3.44 -14.21
C SER A 84 -9.81 -2.09 -14.39
N LYS A 85 -10.90 -2.03 -15.15
CA LYS A 85 -11.80 -0.87 -15.19
C LYS A 85 -12.85 -1.03 -14.08
N ASP A 86 -12.44 -0.95 -12.83
CA ASP A 86 -13.39 -0.95 -11.72
C ASP A 86 -13.86 0.49 -11.47
N ASN A 87 -15.03 0.85 -12.01
CA ASN A 87 -15.75 2.08 -11.66
C ASN A 87 -16.22 1.95 -10.21
N PHE A 88 -15.47 2.51 -9.25
CA PHE A 88 -15.93 2.63 -7.87
C PHE A 88 -17.07 3.65 -7.77
N ILE A 89 -18.31 3.21 -7.96
CA ILE A 89 -19.49 3.94 -7.46
C ILE A 89 -19.56 3.68 -5.96
N ASN A 90 -18.96 4.57 -5.17
CA ASN A 90 -19.18 4.61 -3.72
C ASN A 90 -20.62 5.05 -3.44
N LEU A 91 -21.55 4.11 -3.32
CA LEU A 91 -22.81 4.36 -2.62
C LEU A 91 -22.52 4.35 -1.12
N LYS A 92 -22.30 5.54 -0.55
CA LYS A 92 -22.43 5.72 0.89
C LYS A 92 -23.90 5.52 1.27
N THR A 93 -24.17 4.58 2.17
CA THR A 93 -25.43 4.49 2.92
C THR A 93 -25.42 5.48 4.07
#